data_AF-A0A3B8RMZ2-F1
#
_entry.id   AF-A0A3B8RMZ2-F1
#
_cell.length_a   1.000
_cell.length_b   1.000
_cell.length_c   1.000
_cell.angle_alpha   90.00
_cell.angle_beta   90.00
_cell.angle_gamma   90.00
#
_symmetry.space_group_name_H-M   'P 1'
#
loop_
_entity.id
_entity.type
_entity.pdbx_description
1 polymer ?
#
loop_
_entity_poly.entity_id
_entity_poly.type
_entity_poly.pdbx_seq_one_letter_code
_entity_poly.pdbx_strand_id
1 'polypeptide(L)' 'MRAAHYAKSTEESYVSWIKRFFIFHNKRHPKDMGADEVKQFLNHLAVDKHVSALTREI' A
#
# COMPACT_ATOMS: atom_id res chain seq x y z
N MET A 1 12.07 17.16 1.49
CA MET A 1 10.67 17.57 1.28
C MET A 1 9.79 16.81 2.26
N ARG A 2 9.11 17.50 3.18
CA ARG A 2 8.10 16.92 4.08
C ARG A 2 6.75 17.34 3.49
N ALA A 3 6.31 16.58 2.47
CA ALA A 3 5.52 17.13 1.37
C ALA A 3 3.99 17.23 1.60
N ALA A 4 3.47 16.98 2.81
CA ALA A 4 2.01 17.01 2.99
C ALA A 4 1.53 17.26 4.43
N HIS A 5 2.39 17.71 5.35
CA HIS A 5 2.07 17.87 6.79
C HIS A 5 1.48 16.62 7.46
N TYR A 6 1.66 15.43 6.87
CA TYR A 6 1.23 14.19 7.50
C TYR A 6 1.95 13.97 8.82
N ALA A 7 1.23 13.41 9.79
CA ALA A 7 1.87 12.92 11.00
C ALA A 7 2.95 11.89 10.61
N LYS A 8 4.04 11.85 11.38
CA LYS A 8 5.17 10.94 11.11
C LYS A 8 4.71 9.47 11.00
N SER A 9 3.74 9.09 11.82
CA SER A 9 3.12 7.76 11.79
C SER A 9 2.39 7.46 10.47
N THR A 10 1.76 8.46 9.88
CA THR A 10 1.08 8.35 8.58
C THR A 10 2.11 8.19 7.47
N GLU A 11 3.18 8.99 7.45
CA GLU A 11 4.27 8.86 6.47
C GLU A 11 4.93 7.47 6.52
N GLU A 12 5.24 6.98 7.73
CA GLU A 12 5.83 5.65 7.94
C GLU A 12 4.89 4.53 7.46
N SER A 13 3.58 4.70 7.67
CA SER A 13 2.57 3.76 7.19
C SER A 13 2.53 3.71 5.66
N TYR A 14 2.49 4.87 5.00
CA TYR A 14 2.54 4.93 3.52
C TYR A 14 3.82 4.30 2.96
N VAL A 15 4.98 4.60 3.55
CA VAL A 15 6.26 3.99 3.12
C VAL A 15 6.24 2.46 3.29
N SER A 16 5.67 1.97 4.40
CA SER A 16 5.51 0.54 4.66
C SER A 16 4.61 -0.12 3.60
N TRP A 17 3.48 0.52 3.25
CA TRP A 17 2.57 0.03 2.22
C TRP A 17 3.21 -0.02 0.83
N ILE A 18 3.91 1.04 0.43
CA ILE A 18 4.61 1.12 -0.86
C ILE A 18 5.67 0.03 -0.96
N LYS A 19 6.45 -0.20 0.10
CA LYS A 19 7.47 -1.27 0.13
C LYS A 19 6.84 -2.65 -0.03
N ARG A 20 5.74 -2.93 0.68
CA ARG A 20 5.03 -4.21 0.60
C ARG A 20 4.46 -4.45 -0.80
N PHE A 21 3.86 -3.42 -1.41
CA PHE A 21 3.34 -3.49 -2.77
C PHE A 21 4.45 -3.84 -3.78
N PHE A 22 5.59 -3.16 -3.69
CA PHE A 22 6.72 -3.40 -4.60
C PHE A 22 7.32 -4.81 -4.44
N ILE A 23 7.41 -5.31 -3.21
CA ILE A 23 7.92 -6.66 -2.92
C ILE A 23 6.94 -7.73 -3.44
N PHE A 24 5.64 -7.56 -3.20
CA PHE A 24 4.60 -8.49 -3.65
C PHE A 24 4.61 -8.67 -5.17
N HIS A 25 4.86 -7.58 -5.91
CA HIS A 25 4.94 -7.58 -7.37
C HIS A 25 6.36 -7.84 -7.91
N ASN A 26 7.21 -8.51 -7.14
CA ASN A 26 8.57 -8.90 -7.54
C ASN A 26 9.42 -7.75 -8.09
N LYS A 27 9.29 -6.55 -7.51
CA LYS A 27 10.04 -5.35 -7.91
C LYS A 27 9.74 -4.87 -9.33
N ARG A 28 8.56 -5.20 -9.87
CA ARG A 28 8.09 -4.69 -11.16
C ARG A 28 7.95 -3.16 -11.11
N HIS A 29 8.32 -2.49 -12.19
CA HIS A 29 8.31 -1.04 -12.24
C HIS A 29 6.87 -0.50 -12.23
N PRO A 30 6.51 0.46 -11.34
CA PRO A 30 5.13 0.94 -11.20
C PRO A 30 4.50 1.51 -12.48
N LYS A 31 5.32 2.03 -13.41
CA LYS A 31 4.85 2.49 -14.73
C LYS A 31 4.14 1.39 -15.55
N ASP A 32 4.52 0.14 -15.32
CA ASP A 32 4.00 -1.02 -16.03
C ASP A 32 2.90 -1.70 -15.21
N MET A 33 2.43 -1.05 -14.13
CA MET A 33 1.45 -1.57 -13.19
C MET A 33 0.28 -0.59 -13.10
N GLY A 34 -0.93 -1.13 -12.96
CA GLY A 34 -2.15 -0.35 -12.94
C GLY A 34 -3.15 -0.86 -11.92
N ALA A 35 -4.42 -0.68 -12.23
CA ALA A 35 -5.51 -1.03 -11.33
C ALA A 35 -5.56 -2.53 -10.98
N ASP A 36 -5.13 -3.40 -11.90
CA ASP A 36 -5.14 -4.86 -11.68
C ASP A 36 -4.12 -5.30 -10.64
N GLU A 37 -2.90 -4.76 -10.67
CA GLU A 37 -1.88 -5.03 -9.65
C GLU A 37 -2.28 -4.49 -8.28
N VAL A 38 -2.96 -3.34 -8.25
CA VAL A 38 -3.54 -2.79 -7.02
C VAL A 38 -4.64 -3.72 -6.48
N LYS A 39 -5.57 -4.18 -7.32
CA LYS A 39 -6.61 -5.14 -6.91
C LYS A 39 -6.02 -6.45 -6.39
N GLN A 40 -5.03 -7.02 -7.08
CA GLN A 40 -4.36 -8.25 -6.65
C GLN A 40 -3.71 -8.08 -5.29
N PHE A 41 -3.02 -6.96 -5.07
CA PHE A 41 -2.42 -6.65 -3.78
C PHE A 41 -3.48 -6.49 -2.68
N LEU A 42 -4.56 -5.76 -2.94
CA LEU A 42 -5.66 -5.59 -1.97
C LEU A 42 -6.35 -6.92 -1.63
N ASN A 43 -6.55 -7.79 -2.62
CA ASN A 43 -7.09 -9.13 -2.41
C ASN A 43 -6.15 -9.99 -1.56
N HIS A 44 -4.85 -9.97 -1.85
CA HIS A 44 -3.84 -10.65 -1.02
C HIS A 44 -3.87 -10.15 0.42
N LEU A 45 -3.97 -8.83 0.65
CA LEU A 45 -4.08 -8.28 2.00
C LEU A 45 -5.34 -8.71 2.75
N ALA A 46 -6.46 -8.81 2.05
CA ALA A 46 -7.73 -9.25 2.63
C ALA A 46 -7.69 -10.72 3.05
N VAL A 47 -7.02 -11.57 2.26
CA VAL A 47 -6.92 -13.02 2.50
C VAL A 47 -5.85 -13.36 3.53
N ASP A 48 -4.64 -12.80 3.42
CA ASP A 48 -3.49 -13.22 4.23
C ASP A 48 -3.43 -12.57 5.62
N LYS A 49 -4.05 -11.41 5.82
CA LYS A 49 -3.82 -10.63 7.05
C LYS A 49 -5.02 -10.33 7.92
N HIS A 50 -6.24 -10.75 7.56
CA HIS A 50 -7.45 -10.25 8.23
C HIS A 50 -7.37 -8.74 8.46
N VAL A 51 -6.76 -8.00 7.52
CA VAL A 51 -6.79 -6.54 7.52
C VAL A 51 -8.19 -6.22 7.05
N SER A 52 -9.15 -6.43 7.95
CA SER A 52 -10.42 -5.72 7.99
C SER A 52 -10.08 -4.32 7.56
N ALA A 53 -10.59 -3.92 6.39
CA ALA A 53 -10.50 -2.60 5.81
C ALA A 53 -10.06 -1.60 6.87
N LEU A 54 -8.76 -1.29 6.93
CA LEU A 54 -8.22 -0.50 8.03
C LEU A 54 -9.05 0.77 8.06
N THR A 55 -9.77 0.88 9.16
CA THR A 55 -11.00 1.60 9.34
C THR A 55 -10.97 2.94 8.63
N ARG A 56 -11.96 3.10 7.74
CA ARG A 56 -12.48 4.40 7.33
C ARG A 56 -12.63 5.29 8.56
N GLU A 57 -11.78 6.28 8.72
CA GLU A 57 -12.17 7.55 9.32
C GLU A 57 -11.45 8.65 8.53
N ILE A 58 -12.17 9.18 7.53
CA ILE A 58 -12.14 10.61 7.21
C ILE A 58 -13.32 11.21 7.99
#